data_AF-A0A099NQW1-F1
#
_entry.id   AF-A0A099NQW1-F1
#
_cell.length_a   1.000
_cell.length_b   1.000
_cell.length_c   1.000
_cell.angle_alpha   90.00
_cell.angle_beta   90.00
_cell.angle_gamma   90.00
#
_symmetry.space_group_name_H-M   'P 1'
#
loop_
_entity.id
_entity.type
_entity.pdbx_description
1 polymer ?
#
loop_
_entity_poly.entity_id
_entity_poly.type
_entity_poly.pdbx_seq_one_letter_code
_entity_poly.pdbx_strand_id
1 'polypeptide(L)'
;MKEKSKLPTRVVEIARNIVKYEGLKGLYSGYRFHVVRDGFSAGIFYSVYETVKLTLQAKLNQSKALSDKEKSSLGALCVPLSGAISGSLSWVLVYPIDTVKANYQKDVLRNIIRAKMGLSKLEIKPKKIEYFNREMYKGFGPSITRSVGVTMIFFSAFEYFMKNIA
;
A
#
# COMPACT_ATOMS: atom_id res chain seq x y z
N MET A 1 -21.90 28.63 25.87
CA MET A 1 -21.09 27.39 25.99
C MET A 1 -21.42 26.47 24.81
N LYS A 2 -20.65 26.52 23.72
CA LYS A 2 -20.84 25.62 22.58
C LYS A 2 -20.34 24.23 22.97
N GLU A 3 -21.27 23.29 22.99
CA GLU A 3 -21.05 21.85 23.18
C GLU A 3 -19.81 21.40 22.39
N LYS A 4 -18.79 20.89 23.08
CA LYS A 4 -17.61 20.29 22.46
C LYS A 4 -18.12 19.18 21.55
N SER A 5 -18.13 19.44 20.23
CA SER A 5 -18.68 18.54 19.23
C SER A 5 -17.98 17.19 19.32
N LYS A 6 -18.58 16.21 20.00
CA LYS A 6 -18.06 14.85 20.06
C LYS A 6 -17.85 14.37 18.63
N LEU A 7 -16.67 13.84 18.36
CA LEU A 7 -16.39 13.17 17.10
C LEU A 7 -17.38 12.01 16.96
N PRO A 8 -18.02 11.84 15.79
CA PRO A 8 -18.94 10.74 15.57
C PRO A 8 -18.19 9.42 15.79
N THR A 9 -18.67 8.59 16.73
CA THR A 9 -18.05 7.30 17.07
C THR A 9 -18.60 6.15 16.23
N ARG A 10 -19.75 6.35 15.59
CA ARG A 10 -20.43 5.31 14.80
C ARG A 10 -20.14 5.48 13.31
N VAL A 11 -19.82 4.38 12.62
CA VAL A 11 -19.56 4.36 11.17
C VAL A 11 -20.75 4.92 10.38
N VAL A 12 -21.97 4.57 10.76
CA VAL A 12 -23.20 5.06 10.12
C VAL A 12 -23.36 6.58 10.26
N GLU A 13 -22.99 7.12 11.42
CA GLU A 13 -23.03 8.56 11.67
C GLU A 13 -21.97 9.30 10.84
N ILE A 14 -20.77 8.73 10.72
CA ILE A 14 -19.69 9.24 9.85
C ILE A 14 -20.15 9.27 8.39
N ALA A 15 -20.71 8.16 7.89
CA ALA A 15 -21.20 8.06 6.51
C ALA A 15 -22.31 9.10 6.23
N ARG A 16 -23.26 9.24 7.15
CA ARG A 16 -24.33 10.24 7.04
C ARG A 16 -23.79 11.67 7.02
N ASN A 17 -22.80 11.96 7.85
CA ASN A 17 -22.13 13.27 7.88
C ASN A 17 -21.38 13.54 6.57
N ILE A 18 -20.64 12.56 6.03
CA ILE A 18 -19.95 12.70 4.74
C ILE A 18 -20.95 13.04 3.64
N VAL A 19 -22.06 12.31 3.54
CA VAL A 19 -23.09 12.58 2.53
C VAL A 19 -23.72 13.96 2.73
N LYS A 20 -23.94 14.39 3.97
CA LYS A 20 -24.51 15.72 4.28
C LYS A 20 -23.60 16.88 3.89
N TYR A 21 -22.28 16.75 4.07
CA TYR A 21 -21.32 17.86 3.89
C TYR A 21 -20.53 17.82 2.57
N GLU A 22 -20.31 16.64 1.99
CA GLU A 22 -19.55 16.42 0.75
C GLU A 22 -20.42 15.79 -0.37
N GLY A 23 -21.67 15.43 -0.08
CA GLY A 23 -22.54 14.72 -1.03
C GLY A 23 -22.16 13.25 -1.20
N LEU A 24 -22.87 12.55 -2.09
CA LEU A 24 -22.62 11.13 -2.39
C LEU A 24 -21.21 10.88 -2.96
N LYS A 25 -20.65 11.86 -3.69
CA LYS A 25 -19.28 11.79 -4.22
C LYS A 25 -18.22 11.82 -3.12
N GLY A 26 -18.55 12.35 -1.94
CA GLY A 26 -17.67 12.36 -0.77
C GLY A 26 -17.31 10.96 -0.26
N LEU A 27 -18.21 9.98 -0.41
CA LEU A 27 -17.93 8.58 -0.02
C LEU A 27 -16.82 7.95 -0.88
N TYR A 28 -16.66 8.43 -2.12
CA TYR A 28 -15.63 7.98 -3.05
C TYR A 28 -14.42 8.94 -3.12
N SER A 29 -14.31 9.87 -2.16
CA SER A 29 -13.17 10.79 -2.07
C SER A 29 -11.89 9.97 -1.83
N GLY A 30 -11.05 9.84 -2.85
CA GLY A 30 -9.84 9.04 -2.80
C GLY A 30 -9.79 7.84 -3.75
N TYR A 31 -10.91 7.48 -4.40
CA TYR A 31 -10.95 6.35 -5.34
C TYR A 31 -9.96 6.52 -6.50
N ARG A 32 -9.83 7.73 -7.05
CA ARG A 32 -8.88 8.05 -8.12
C ARG A 32 -7.43 7.75 -7.71
N PHE A 33 -7.04 8.12 -6.48
CA PHE A 33 -5.71 7.81 -5.97
C PHE A 33 -5.52 6.31 -5.75
N HIS A 34 -6.58 5.60 -5.36
CA HIS A 34 -6.55 4.14 -5.22
C HIS A 34 -6.29 3.45 -6.56
N VAL A 35 -7.02 3.81 -7.61
CA VAL A 35 -6.87 3.22 -8.94
C VAL A 35 -5.48 3.48 -9.51
N VAL A 36 -4.99 4.72 -9.42
CA VAL A 36 -3.64 5.07 -9.90
C VAL A 36 -2.57 4.28 -9.14
N ARG A 37 -2.70 4.19 -7.82
CA ARG A 37 -1.79 3.43 -6.97
C ARG A 37 -1.76 1.95 -7.36
N ASP A 38 -2.92 1.33 -7.50
CA ASP A 38 -3.02 -0.11 -7.77
C ASP A 38 -2.51 -0.46 -9.16
N GLY A 39 -2.88 0.32 -10.19
CA GLY A 39 -2.37 0.13 -11.54
C GLY A 39 -0.85 0.31 -11.62
N PHE A 40 -0.32 1.35 -10.97
CA PHE A 40 1.11 1.62 -10.94
C PHE A 40 1.89 0.55 -10.17
N SER A 41 1.38 0.13 -9.01
CA SER A 41 1.99 -0.93 -8.20
C SER A 41 2.05 -2.25 -8.94
N ALA A 42 0.96 -2.64 -9.60
CA ALA A 42 0.89 -3.87 -10.39
C ALA A 42 1.88 -3.83 -11.56
N GLY A 43 1.90 -2.73 -12.32
CA GLY A 43 2.83 -2.57 -13.44
C GLY A 43 4.29 -2.75 -13.02
N ILE A 44 4.71 -2.07 -11.95
CA ILE A 44 6.07 -2.19 -11.43
C ILE A 44 6.35 -3.59 -10.92
N PHE A 45 5.43 -4.16 -10.14
CA PHE A 45 5.62 -5.48 -9.54
C PHE A 45 5.88 -6.54 -10.60
N TYR A 46 5.04 -6.64 -11.63
CA TYR A 46 5.20 -7.63 -12.68
C TYR A 46 6.43 -7.37 -13.55
N SER A 47 6.69 -6.12 -13.92
CA SER A 47 7.87 -5.75 -14.74
C SER A 47 9.18 -6.13 -14.05
N VAL A 48 9.31 -5.80 -12.76
CA VAL A 48 10.52 -6.09 -11.98
C VAL A 48 10.61 -7.58 -11.69
N TYR A 49 9.50 -8.23 -11.35
CA TYR A 49 9.47 -9.68 -11.09
C TYR A 49 9.99 -10.47 -12.30
N GLU A 50 9.49 -10.16 -13.49
CA GLU A 50 9.88 -10.84 -14.72
C GLU A 50 11.34 -10.57 -15.09
N THR A 51 11.78 -9.31 -15.01
CA THR A 51 13.18 -8.94 -15.27
C THR A 51 14.14 -9.66 -14.34
N VAL A 52 13.85 -9.67 -13.04
CA VAL A 52 14.71 -10.29 -12.03
C VAL A 52 14.73 -11.81 -12.19
N LYS A 53 13.56 -12.42 -12.44
CA LYS A 53 13.43 -13.86 -12.68
C LYS A 53 14.22 -14.30 -13.92
N LEU A 54 14.07 -13.61 -15.04
CA LEU A 54 14.78 -13.93 -16.29
C LEU A 54 16.29 -13.76 -16.13
N THR A 55 16.74 -12.69 -15.46
CA THR A 55 18.16 -12.44 -15.22
C THR A 55 18.79 -13.50 -14.31
N LEU A 56 18.10 -13.91 -13.25
CA LEU A 56 18.55 -14.96 -12.33
C LEU A 56 18.63 -16.32 -13.03
N GLN A 57 17.60 -16.69 -13.79
CA GLN A 57 17.58 -17.95 -14.54
C GLN A 57 18.65 -17.99 -15.63
N ALA A 58 18.86 -16.89 -16.36
CA ALA A 58 19.92 -16.79 -17.35
C ALA A 58 21.31 -16.99 -16.72
N LYS A 59 21.58 -16.35 -15.57
CA LYS A 59 22.85 -16.51 -14.85
C LYS A 59 23.07 -17.94 -14.33
N LEU A 60 22.01 -18.61 -13.87
CA LEU A 60 22.10 -20.01 -13.42
C LEU A 60 22.39 -20.96 -14.58
N ASN A 61 21.74 -20.76 -15.74
CA ASN A 61 21.94 -21.59 -16.92
C ASN A 61 23.33 -21.41 -17.54
N GLN A 62 23.90 -20.20 -17.45
CA GLN A 62 25.23 -19.88 -17.97
C GLN A 62 26.37 -20.34 -17.06
N SER A 63 26.07 -20.65 -15.79
CA SER A 63 27.07 -21.14 -14.83
C SER A 63 27.44 -22.60 -15.13
N LYS A 64 28.64 -22.80 -15.68
CA LYS A 64 29.24 -24.13 -15.91
C LYS A 64 29.81 -24.79 -14.63
N ALA A 65 29.87 -24.05 -13.53
CA ALA A 65 30.45 -24.52 -12.27
C ALA A 65 29.47 -25.29 -11.37
N LEU A 66 28.17 -25.28 -11.69
CA LEU A 66 27.10 -25.83 -10.85
C LEU A 66 26.53 -27.12 -11.46
N SER A 67 26.32 -28.14 -10.63
CA SER A 67 25.68 -29.39 -11.04
C SER A 67 24.19 -29.18 -11.33
N ASP A 68 23.57 -30.00 -12.18
CA ASP A 68 22.15 -29.86 -12.56
C ASP A 68 21.21 -29.94 -11.35
N LYS A 69 21.61 -30.68 -10.30
CA LYS A 69 20.88 -30.77 -9.03
C LYS A 69 20.92 -29.45 -8.25
N GLU A 70 22.04 -28.73 -8.29
CA GLU A 70 22.19 -27.42 -7.65
C GLU A 70 21.47 -26.32 -8.44
N LYS A 71 21.47 -26.39 -9.77
CA LYS A 71 20.69 -25.49 -10.64
C LYS A 71 19.18 -25.60 -10.36
N SER A 72 18.67 -26.81 -10.14
CA SER A 72 17.26 -27.03 -9.77
C SER A 72 16.93 -26.45 -8.39
N SER A 73 17.81 -26.63 -7.40
CA SER A 73 17.64 -26.06 -6.05
C SER A 73 17.68 -24.53 -6.06
N LEU A 74 18.66 -23.94 -6.76
CA LEU A 74 18.79 -22.49 -6.90
C LEU A 74 17.65 -21.89 -7.73
N GLY A 75 17.16 -22.61 -8.74
CA GLY A 75 15.98 -22.22 -9.52
C GLY A 75 14.72 -22.09 -8.65
N ALA A 76 14.55 -22.97 -7.66
CA ALA A 76 13.46 -22.88 -6.68
C ALA A 76 13.60 -21.64 -5.78
N LEU A 77 14.82 -21.22 -5.44
CA LEU A 77 15.10 -20.00 -4.67
C LEU A 77 15.00 -18.71 -5.50
N CYS A 78 15.10 -18.78 -6.83
CA CYS A 78 14.96 -17.61 -7.69
C CYS A 78 13.57 -16.99 -7.61
N VAL A 79 12.52 -17.80 -7.44
CA VAL A 79 11.12 -17.35 -7.36
C VAL A 79 10.85 -16.51 -6.09
N PRO A 80 11.19 -16.96 -4.87
CA PRO A 80 11.03 -16.13 -3.67
C PRO A 80 11.97 -14.91 -3.67
N LEU A 81 13.20 -15.04 -4.19
CA LEU A 81 14.12 -13.90 -4.30
C LEU A 81 13.60 -12.83 -5.27
N SER A 82 13.10 -13.23 -6.44
CA SER A 82 12.55 -12.29 -7.41
C SER A 82 11.29 -11.61 -6.86
N GLY A 83 10.43 -12.36 -6.16
CA GLY A 83 9.26 -11.82 -5.47
C GLY A 83 9.60 -10.83 -4.35
N ALA A 84 10.64 -11.12 -3.56
CA ALA A 84 11.09 -10.21 -2.50
C ALA A 84 11.63 -8.89 -3.09
N ILE A 85 12.49 -8.97 -4.11
CA ILE A 85 13.07 -7.79 -4.76
C ILE A 85 12.00 -6.94 -5.44
N SER A 86 11.11 -7.58 -6.23
CA SER A 86 10.03 -6.86 -6.92
C SER A 86 9.04 -6.23 -5.93
N GLY A 87 8.71 -6.94 -4.85
CA GLY A 87 7.85 -6.46 -3.78
C GLY A 87 8.44 -5.24 -3.07
N SER A 88 9.72 -5.31 -2.67
CA SER A 88 10.40 -4.19 -2.02
C SER A 88 10.48 -2.96 -2.93
N LEU A 89 10.83 -3.14 -4.21
CA LEU A 89 10.94 -2.03 -5.15
C LEU A 89 9.57 -1.40 -5.46
N SER A 90 8.54 -2.23 -5.65
CA SER A 90 7.16 -1.74 -5.82
C SER A 90 6.72 -0.92 -4.62
N TRP A 91 6.95 -1.41 -3.39
CA TRP A 91 6.60 -0.67 -2.17
C TRP A 91 7.33 0.68 -2.05
N VAL A 92 8.62 0.74 -2.37
CA VAL A 92 9.39 2.00 -2.34
C VAL A 92 8.80 3.01 -3.31
N LEU A 93 8.47 2.61 -4.53
CA LEU A 93 7.93 3.49 -5.56
C LEU A 93 6.47 3.90 -5.30
N VAL A 94 5.69 3.04 -4.65
CA VAL A 94 4.26 3.29 -4.37
C VAL A 94 4.07 4.13 -3.10
N TYR A 95 5.00 4.08 -2.15
CA TYR A 95 4.87 4.75 -0.86
C TYR A 95 4.56 6.27 -0.94
N PRO A 96 5.20 7.06 -1.83
CA PRO A 96 4.84 8.47 -2.01
C PRO A 96 3.37 8.69 -2.37
N ILE A 97 2.79 7.80 -3.19
CA ILE A 97 1.39 7.85 -3.60
C ILE A 97 0.48 7.57 -2.39
N ASP A 98 0.83 6.58 -1.57
CA ASP A 98 0.10 6.28 -0.33
C ASP A 98 0.16 7.44 0.66
N THR A 99 1.29 8.13 0.78
CA THR A 99 1.43 9.32 1.61
C THR A 99 0.57 10.48 1.12
N VAL A 100 0.54 10.74 -0.20
CA VAL A 100 -0.33 11.77 -0.79
C VAL A 100 -1.80 11.43 -0.55
N LYS A 101 -2.20 10.17 -0.74
CA LYS A 101 -3.56 9.68 -0.47
C LYS A 101 -3.93 9.85 1.00
N ALA A 102 -3.04 9.49 1.93
CA ALA A 102 -3.27 9.63 3.36
C ALA A 102 -3.44 11.11 3.78
N ASN A 103 -2.62 12.01 3.23
CA ASN A 103 -2.74 13.44 3.48
C ASN A 103 -4.04 14.01 2.90
N TYR A 104 -4.39 13.62 1.68
CA TYR A 104 -5.65 14.02 1.05
C TYR A 104 -6.86 13.58 1.88
N GLN A 105 -6.90 12.32 2.34
CA GLN A 105 -7.97 11.80 3.18
C GLN A 105 -8.04 12.51 4.55
N LYS A 106 -6.89 12.86 5.14
CA LYS A 106 -6.84 13.67 6.36
C LYS A 106 -7.42 15.07 6.14
N ASP A 107 -7.13 15.72 5.02
CA ASP A 107 -7.65 17.05 4.69
C ASP A 107 -9.16 17.03 4.43
N VAL A 108 -9.68 15.99 3.76
CA VAL A 108 -11.13 15.77 3.61
C VAL A 108 -11.79 15.62 4.99
N LEU A 109 -11.24 14.77 5.86
CA LEU A 109 -11.74 14.58 7.21
C LEU A 109 -11.72 15.89 8.02
N ARG A 110 -10.65 16.68 7.88
CA ARG A 110 -10.53 18.00 8.51
C ARG A 110 -11.63 18.94 8.05
N ASN A 111 -11.97 18.96 6.75
CA ASN A 111 -13.05 19.78 6.22
C ASN A 111 -14.43 19.35 6.73
N ILE A 112 -14.67 18.05 6.91
CA ILE A 112 -15.91 17.55 7.53
C ILE A 112 -16.04 18.04 8.98
N ILE A 113 -14.94 17.98 9.75
CA ILE A 113 -14.91 18.48 11.13
C ILE A 113 -15.13 20.00 11.16
N ARG A 114 -14.49 20.76 10.27
CA ARG A 114 -14.68 22.22 10.15
C ARG A 114 -16.11 22.59 9.80
N ALA A 115 -16.73 21.87 8.88
CA ALA A 115 -18.13 22.07 8.51
C ALA A 115 -19.07 21.82 9.70
N LYS A 116 -18.78 20.81 10.54
CA LYS A 116 -19.50 20.57 11.80
C LYS A 116 -19.34 21.72 12.81
N MET A 117 -18.22 22.44 12.77
CA MET A 117 -17.96 23.64 13.60
C MET A 117 -18.51 24.94 12.99
N GLY A 118 -19.12 24.90 11.81
CA GLY A 118 -19.60 26.09 11.09
C GLY A 118 -18.50 26.91 10.42
N LEU A 119 -17.32 26.34 10.22
CA LEU A 119 -16.20 26.98 9.53
C LEU A 119 -16.23 26.69 8.02
N SER A 120 -15.71 27.60 7.22
CA SER A 120 -15.56 27.40 5.77
C SER A 120 -14.60 26.26 5.44
N LYS A 121 -14.87 25.59 4.31
CA LYS A 121 -14.01 24.54 3.75
C LYS A 121 -12.66 25.14 3.34
N LEU A 122 -11.59 24.42 3.64
CA LEU A 122 -10.25 24.74 3.13
C LEU A 122 -10.06 24.11 1.75
N GLU A 123 -9.33 24.80 0.89
CA GLU A 123 -8.94 24.25 -0.41
C GLU A 123 -8.01 23.04 -0.20
N ILE A 124 -8.39 21.87 -0.73
CA ILE A 124 -7.59 20.65 -0.63
C ILE A 124 -6.63 20.63 -1.81
N LYS A 125 -5.37 21.02 -1.58
CA LYS A 125 -4.30 20.92 -2.59
C LYS A 125 -3.51 19.63 -2.37
N PRO A 126 -3.62 18.62 -3.26
CA PRO A 126 -2.78 17.44 -3.15
C PRO A 126 -1.30 17.86 -3.25
N LYS A 127 -0.49 17.44 -2.28
CA LYS A 127 0.95 17.71 -2.29
C LYS A 127 1.56 17.10 -3.55
N LYS A 128 2.47 17.83 -4.22
CA LYS A 128 3.19 17.31 -5.40
C LYS A 128 3.98 16.06 -4.99
N ILE A 129 3.97 15.03 -5.83
CA ILE A 129 4.70 13.78 -5.59
C ILE A 129 6.19 14.06 -5.79
N GLU A 130 6.96 13.99 -4.71
CA GLU A 130 8.41 14.18 -4.69
C GLU A 130 9.08 12.88 -4.22
N TYR A 131 9.60 12.12 -5.18
CA TYR A 131 10.36 10.91 -4.87
C TYR A 131 11.65 11.27 -4.13
N PHE A 132 12.07 10.43 -3.17
CA PHE A 132 13.24 10.59 -2.30
C PHE A 132 13.21 11.75 -1.29
N ASN A 133 12.10 12.48 -1.16
CA ASN A 133 11.94 13.44 -0.06
C ASN A 133 11.63 12.70 1.26
N ARG A 134 12.40 12.97 2.33
CA ARG A 134 12.22 12.36 3.66
C ARG A 134 10.80 12.53 4.19
N GLU A 135 10.12 13.60 3.81
CA GLU A 135 8.73 13.85 4.19
C GLU A 135 7.73 12.85 3.62
N MET A 136 8.00 12.30 2.43
CA MET A 136 7.12 11.34 1.76
C MET A 136 7.27 9.92 2.31
N TYR A 137 8.41 9.63 2.93
CA TYR A 137 8.74 8.34 3.55
C TYR A 137 8.55 8.33 5.08
N LYS A 138 7.99 9.40 5.66
CA LYS A 138 7.64 9.47 7.09
C LYS A 138 6.59 8.40 7.42
N GLY A 139 6.99 7.38 8.18
CA GLY A 139 6.14 6.26 8.58
C GLY A 139 6.39 4.95 7.80
N PHE A 140 7.38 4.93 6.90
CA PHE A 140 7.70 3.75 6.08
C PHE A 140 8.12 2.55 6.94
N GLY A 141 9.01 2.78 7.92
CA GLY A 141 9.48 1.74 8.84
C GLY A 141 8.34 1.01 9.56
N PRO A 142 7.49 1.73 10.34
CA PRO A 142 6.33 1.12 10.97
C PRO A 142 5.37 0.40 10.00
N SER A 143 5.20 0.95 8.80
CA SER A 143 4.35 0.35 7.76
C SER A 143 4.90 -0.98 7.26
N ILE A 144 6.22 -1.05 7.01
CA ILE A 144 6.90 -2.29 6.62
C ILE A 144 6.89 -3.31 7.75
N THR A 145 7.25 -2.93 8.97
CA THR A 145 7.25 -3.86 10.13
C THR A 145 5.87 -4.48 10.31
N ARG A 146 4.82 -3.66 10.22
CA ARG A 146 3.43 -4.14 10.24
C ARG A 146 3.15 -5.10 9.08
N SER A 147 3.53 -4.74 7.86
CA SER A 147 3.27 -5.56 6.66
C SER A 147 3.94 -6.93 6.76
N VAL A 148 5.20 -6.97 7.20
CA VAL A 148 5.95 -8.21 7.43
C VAL A 148 5.28 -9.05 8.50
N GLY A 149 4.93 -8.45 9.66
CA GLY A 149 4.27 -9.17 10.75
C GLY A 149 2.91 -9.77 10.34
N VAL A 150 2.07 -9.00 9.66
CA VAL A 150 0.76 -9.47 9.17
C VAL A 150 0.93 -10.59 8.15
N THR A 151 1.88 -10.44 7.22
CA THR A 151 2.16 -11.44 6.17
C THR A 151 2.66 -12.75 6.77
N MET A 152 3.57 -12.67 7.76
CA MET A 152 4.09 -13.84 8.47
C MET A 152 2.98 -14.60 9.20
N ILE A 153 2.12 -13.90 9.95
CA ILE A 153 1.00 -14.52 10.65
C ILE A 153 0.02 -15.15 9.66
N PHE A 154 -0.28 -14.45 8.56
CA PHE A 154 -1.22 -14.93 7.54
C PHE A 154 -0.73 -16.23 6.88
N PHE A 155 0.53 -16.28 6.41
CA PHE A 155 1.08 -17.49 5.78
C PHE A 155 1.19 -18.65 6.76
N SER A 156 1.65 -18.42 8.00
CA SER A 156 1.71 -19.47 9.02
C SER A 156 0.32 -20.05 9.34
N ALA A 157 -0.70 -19.18 9.46
CA ALA A 157 -2.07 -19.63 9.68
C ALA A 157 -2.60 -20.39 8.47
N PHE A 158 -2.37 -19.88 7.26
CA PHE A 158 -2.79 -20.51 6.01
C PHE A 158 -2.19 -21.92 5.85
N GLU A 159 -0.88 -22.08 6.04
CA GLU A 159 -0.22 -23.39 5.98
C GLU A 159 -0.76 -24.35 7.06
N TYR A 160 -0.96 -23.86 8.29
CA TYR A 160 -1.52 -24.66 9.38
C TYR A 160 -2.93 -25.16 9.04
N PHE A 161 -3.80 -24.31 8.51
CA PHE A 161 -5.16 -24.71 8.13
C PHE A 161 -5.16 -25.66 6.94
N MET A 162 -4.39 -25.37 5.90
CA MET A 162 -4.30 -26.24 4.72
C MET A 162 -3.81 -27.64 5.07
N LYS A 163 -2.85 -27.76 5.98
CA LYS A 163 -2.29 -29.05 6.40
C LYS A 163 -3.22 -29.88 7.31
N ASN A 164 -4.16 -29.25 7.99
CA ASN A 164 -5.11 -29.92 8.89
C ASN A 164 -6.47 -30.19 8.24
N ILE A 165 -6.78 -29.50 7.14
CA ILE A 165 -8.06 -29.63 6.41
C ILE A 165 -7.91 -30.47 5.13
N ALA A 166 -6.72 -30.50 4.51
CA ALA A 166 -6.40 -31.37 3.36
C ALA A 166 -5.72 -32.66 3.83
#